data_AF-A0A0K6GFJ3-F1
#
_entry.id   AF-A0A0K6GFJ3-F1
#
_cell.length_a   1.000
_cell.length_b   1.000
_cell.length_c   1.000
_cell.angle_alpha   90.00
_cell.angle_beta   90.00
_cell.angle_gamma   90.00
#
_symmetry.space_group_name_H-M   'P 1'
#
loop_
_entity.id
_entity.type
_entity.pdbx_description
1 polymer ?
#
loop_
_entity_poly.entity_id
_entity_poly.type
_entity_poly.pdbx_seq_one_letter_code
_entity_poly.pdbx_strand_id
1 'polypeptide(L)'
;MNKRSKGGAYPHDNFLAPLNLYFAWSGDSNDDWYLDALKESTRVIREQAIAEGQDIAGAKQIKYGNYASATEDLSSLYGPNLERLRAIKAKYDPGNVMALAGGYRL
;
A
#
# COMPACT_ATOMS: atom_id res chain seq x y z
N MET A 1 21.97 1.21 3.58
CA MET A 1 21.54 2.58 3.17
C MET A 1 22.68 3.34 2.51
N ASN A 2 22.48 3.86 1.30
CA ASN A 2 23.38 4.79 0.59
C ASN A 2 23.49 6.12 1.39
N LYS A 3 24.69 6.69 1.51
CA LYS A 3 25.01 7.96 2.24
C LYS A 3 24.10 9.16 1.93
N ARG A 4 23.26 9.11 0.88
CA ARG A 4 22.33 10.17 0.45
C ARG A 4 20.86 9.87 0.72
N SER A 5 20.47 8.62 1.00
CA SER A 5 19.08 8.28 1.35
C SER A 5 18.96 8.09 2.85
N LYS A 6 18.26 9.01 3.52
CA LYS A 6 17.90 8.91 4.95
C LYS A 6 16.63 8.07 5.18
N GLY A 7 16.22 7.26 4.19
CA GLY A 7 14.91 6.61 4.15
C GLY A 7 13.81 7.54 3.61
N GLY A 8 12.81 6.95 2.94
CA GLY A 8 11.63 7.64 2.40
C GLY A 8 10.35 7.33 3.16
N ALA A 9 9.21 7.82 2.67
CA ALA A 9 7.90 7.51 3.26
C ALA A 9 7.60 6.00 3.25
N TYR A 10 7.96 5.32 2.15
CA TYR A 10 7.83 3.88 1.98
C TYR A 10 9.01 3.13 2.63
N PRO A 11 8.80 2.39 3.74
CA PRO A 11 9.87 1.73 4.48
C PRO A 11 10.35 0.46 3.75
N HIS A 12 11.52 0.52 3.12
CA HIS A 12 12.14 -0.64 2.49
C HIS A 12 13.67 -0.54 2.57
N ASP A 13 14.31 -1.65 2.92
CA ASP A 13 15.77 -1.73 3.02
C ASP A 13 16.41 -2.32 1.75
N ASN A 14 15.63 -3.09 0.99
CA ASN A 14 16.05 -3.80 -0.22
C ASN A 14 15.19 -3.37 -1.41
N PHE A 15 15.66 -3.67 -2.62
CA PHE A 15 14.84 -3.56 -3.81
C PHE A 15 13.59 -4.43 -3.68
N LEU A 16 12.41 -3.85 -3.90
CA LEU A 16 11.14 -4.55 -3.88
C LEU A 16 10.60 -4.64 -5.31
N ALA A 17 10.13 -5.83 -5.68
CA ALA A 17 9.43 -6.10 -6.93
C ALA A 17 7.97 -6.43 -6.61
N PRO A 18 7.12 -5.42 -6.33
CA PRO A 18 5.73 -5.67 -5.95
C PRO A 18 4.96 -6.29 -7.12
N LEU A 19 4.19 -7.35 -6.82
CA LEU A 19 3.23 -7.91 -7.76
C LEU A 19 2.08 -6.91 -7.96
N ASN A 20 1.82 -6.53 -9.20
CA ASN A 20 0.63 -5.80 -9.59
C ASN A 20 -0.41 -6.78 -10.15
N LEU A 21 -1.45 -7.08 -9.38
CA LEU A 21 -2.58 -7.87 -9.86
C LEU A 21 -3.69 -6.91 -10.32
N TYR A 22 -4.14 -7.07 -11.55
CA TYR A 22 -5.02 -6.12 -12.20
C TYR A 22 -6.10 -6.82 -13.02
N PHE A 23 -7.35 -6.46 -12.78
CA PHE A 23 -8.49 -6.84 -13.60
C PHE A 23 -9.04 -5.61 -14.31
N ALA A 24 -9.46 -5.80 -15.57
CA ALA A 24 -10.18 -4.80 -16.34
C ALA A 24 -11.43 -5.45 -16.92
N TRP A 25 -12.54 -4.71 -16.87
CA TRP A 25 -13.83 -5.14 -17.40
C TRP A 25 -14.60 -3.94 -17.94
N SER A 26 -15.74 -4.20 -18.57
CA SER A 26 -16.62 -3.18 -19.15
C SER A 26 -17.98 -3.17 -18.45
N GLY A 27 -18.57 -1.98 -18.34
CA GLY A 27 -19.79 -1.77 -17.56
C GLY A 27 -19.56 -1.84 -16.05
N ASP A 28 -20.51 -1.33 -15.28
CA ASP A 28 -20.46 -1.28 -13.81
C ASP A 28 -21.20 -2.45 -13.14
N SER A 29 -21.97 -3.22 -13.91
CA SER A 29 -22.88 -4.26 -13.39
C SER A 29 -22.18 -5.40 -12.64
N ASN A 30 -20.86 -5.55 -12.79
CA ASN A 30 -20.07 -6.61 -12.17
C ASN A 30 -18.94 -6.06 -11.29
N ASP A 31 -18.93 -4.77 -10.95
CA ASP A 31 -17.84 -4.14 -10.19
C ASP A 31 -17.51 -4.89 -8.90
N ASP A 32 -18.54 -5.18 -8.09
CA ASP A 32 -18.38 -5.91 -6.84
C ASP A 32 -17.76 -7.29 -7.05
N TRP A 33 -18.19 -8.01 -8.09
CA TRP A 33 -17.65 -9.32 -8.42
C TRP A 33 -16.16 -9.25 -8.76
N TYR A 34 -15.74 -8.32 -9.63
CA TYR A 34 -14.34 -8.19 -10.01
C TYR A 34 -13.48 -7.70 -8.85
N LEU A 35 -13.98 -6.77 -8.03
CA LEU A 35 -13.28 -6.28 -6.83
C LEU A 35 -13.09 -7.39 -5.80
N ASP A 36 -14.10 -8.22 -5.56
CA ASP A 36 -14.00 -9.35 -4.64
C ASP A 36 -13.10 -10.46 -5.18
N ALA A 37 -13.18 -10.77 -6.47
CA ALA A 37 -12.29 -11.72 -7.13
C ALA A 37 -10.82 -11.25 -7.08
N LEU A 38 -10.55 -9.94 -7.19
CA LEU A 38 -9.23 -9.36 -7.05
C LEU A 38 -8.69 -9.52 -5.61
N LYS A 39 -9.51 -9.23 -4.59
CA LYS A 39 -9.14 -9.41 -3.18
C LYS A 39 -8.83 -10.87 -2.88
N GLU A 40 -9.69 -11.78 -3.33
CA GLU A 40 -9.54 -13.21 -3.08
C GLU A 40 -8.33 -13.80 -3.79
N SER A 41 -8.11 -13.44 -5.06
CA SER A 41 -6.92 -13.84 -5.81
C SER A 41 -5.63 -13.36 -5.12
N THR A 42 -5.62 -12.12 -4.62
CA THR A 42 -4.48 -11.57 -3.86
C THR A 42 -4.23 -12.35 -2.57
N ARG A 43 -5.30 -12.73 -1.85
CA ARG A 43 -5.22 -13.53 -0.62
C ARG A 43 -4.61 -14.90 -0.92
N VAL A 44 -5.14 -15.62 -1.91
CA VAL A 44 -4.68 -16.97 -2.29
C VAL A 44 -3.21 -16.96 -2.72
N ILE A 45 -2.82 -16.05 -3.61
CA ILE A 45 -1.43 -15.93 -4.07
C ILE A 45 -0.49 -15.66 -2.90
N ARG A 46 -0.89 -14.76 -1.99
CA ARG A 46 -0.10 -14.41 -0.81
C ARG A 46 0.08 -15.59 0.13
N GLU A 47 -0.99 -16.30 0.45
CA GLU A 47 -0.95 -17.47 1.34
C GLU A 47 -0.05 -18.56 0.75
N GLN A 48 -0.16 -18.81 -0.55
CA GLN A 48 0.70 -19.78 -1.25
C GLN A 48 2.17 -19.35 -1.21
N ALA A 49 2.49 -18.08 -1.49
CA ALA A 49 3.86 -17.58 -1.41
C ALA A 49 4.47 -17.73 -0.02
N ILE A 50 3.68 -17.50 1.04
CA ILE A 50 4.12 -17.73 2.44
C ILE A 50 4.34 -19.23 2.68
N ALA A 51 3.43 -20.09 2.23
CA ALA A 51 3.56 -21.54 2.36
C ALA A 51 4.79 -22.10 1.63
N GLU A 52 5.19 -21.49 0.52
CA GLU A 52 6.40 -21.80 -0.24
C GLU A 52 7.69 -21.21 0.35
N GLY A 53 7.59 -20.48 1.47
CA GLY A 53 8.74 -19.99 2.23
C GLY A 53 9.15 -18.55 1.94
N GLN A 54 8.35 -17.76 1.23
CA GLN A 54 8.63 -16.33 1.09
C GLN A 54 8.39 -15.58 2.40
N ASP A 55 9.37 -14.78 2.82
CA ASP A 55 9.34 -14.01 4.06
C ASP A 55 8.54 -12.70 3.94
N ILE A 56 7.25 -12.83 3.63
CA ILE A 56 6.34 -11.71 3.40
C ILE A 56 5.18 -11.66 4.42
N ALA A 57 5.22 -12.46 5.48
CA ALA A 57 4.14 -12.54 6.47
C ALA A 57 4.11 -11.32 7.42
N GLY A 58 2.92 -11.00 7.95
CA GLY A 58 2.72 -9.95 8.96
C GLY A 58 3.22 -8.58 8.53
N ALA A 59 3.86 -7.87 9.46
CA ALA A 59 4.36 -6.49 9.29
C ALA A 59 5.50 -6.35 8.26
N LYS A 60 6.07 -7.46 7.77
CA LYS A 60 7.06 -7.43 6.69
C LYS A 60 6.44 -7.13 5.32
N GLN A 61 5.13 -7.33 5.18
CA GLN A 61 4.43 -6.91 3.97
C GLN A 61 4.18 -5.40 4.00
N ILE A 62 5.07 -4.65 3.37
CA ILE A 62 4.85 -3.23 3.10
C ILE A 62 4.23 -3.11 1.69
N LYS A 63 2.95 -2.76 1.63
CA LYS A 63 2.20 -2.61 0.38
C LYS A 63 2.66 -1.37 -0.38
N TYR A 64 2.85 -1.49 -1.69
CA TYR A 64 3.31 -0.39 -2.51
C TYR A 64 2.15 0.57 -2.83
N GLY A 65 2.23 1.81 -2.34
CA GLY A 65 1.13 2.78 -2.41
C GLY A 65 0.67 3.16 -3.82
N ASN A 66 1.48 2.95 -4.87
CA ASN A 66 1.02 3.22 -6.24
C ASN A 66 0.08 2.14 -6.79
N TYR A 67 0.00 0.96 -6.16
CA TYR A 67 -0.89 -0.14 -6.56
C TYR A 67 -1.95 -0.47 -5.51
N ALA A 68 -1.79 0.00 -4.27
CA ALA A 68 -2.70 -0.35 -3.19
C ALA A 68 -4.04 0.39 -3.32
N SER A 69 -5.10 -0.23 -2.79
CA SER A 69 -6.44 0.36 -2.76
C SER A 69 -6.44 1.71 -2.05
N ALA A 70 -7.30 2.64 -2.48
CA ALA A 70 -7.50 3.91 -1.78
C ALA A 70 -8.02 3.75 -0.34
N THR A 71 -8.59 2.58 -0.01
CA THR A 71 -9.11 2.22 1.31
C THR A 71 -8.14 1.40 2.15
N GLU A 72 -6.89 1.26 1.71
CA GLU A 72 -5.88 0.48 2.42
C GLU A 72 -5.54 1.09 3.79
N ASP A 73 -5.23 0.24 4.78
CA ASP A 73 -4.68 0.72 6.04
C ASP A 73 -3.30 1.32 5.81
N LEU A 74 -3.13 2.60 6.17
CA LEU A 74 -1.89 3.35 6.03
C LEU A 74 -0.73 2.72 6.80
N SER A 75 -1.00 1.97 7.86
CA SER A 75 0.04 1.22 8.58
C SER A 75 0.71 0.17 7.69
N SER A 76 -0.03 -0.43 6.75
CA SER A 76 0.49 -1.40 5.79
C SER A 76 1.32 -0.77 4.65
N LEU A 77 1.18 0.55 4.44
CA LEU A 77 1.91 1.31 3.41
C LEU A 77 3.17 1.96 3.97
N TYR A 78 3.04 2.58 5.14
CA TYR A 78 4.08 3.44 5.72
C TYR A 78 4.74 2.83 6.96
N GLY A 79 4.15 1.80 7.55
CA GLY A 79 4.69 1.10 8.71
C GLY A 79 5.13 2.06 9.82
N PRO A 80 6.37 1.91 10.34
CA PRO A 80 6.91 2.79 11.38
C PRO A 80 6.99 4.28 11.00
N ASN A 81 6.94 4.63 9.71
CA ASN A 81 7.03 6.02 9.25
C ASN A 81 5.69 6.77 9.35
N LEU A 82 4.58 6.08 9.62
CA LEU A 82 3.24 6.68 9.59
C LEU A 82 3.12 7.90 10.51
N GLU A 83 3.57 7.81 11.76
CA GLU A 83 3.47 8.92 12.72
C GLU A 83 4.30 10.13 12.31
N ARG A 84 5.49 9.90 11.73
CA ARG A 84 6.30 10.98 11.17
C ARG A 84 5.57 11.67 10.01
N LEU A 85 4.88 10.92 9.15
CA LEU A 85 4.10 11.48 8.05
C LEU A 85 2.89 12.29 8.55
N ARG A 86 2.20 11.83 9.59
CA ARG A 86 1.13 12.60 10.25
C ARG A 86 1.63 13.92 10.81
N ALA A 87 2.80 13.92 11.48
CA ALA A 87 3.41 15.14 11.99
C ALA A 87 3.81 16.12 10.86
N ILE A 88 4.33 15.61 9.75
CA ILE A 88 4.64 16.42 8.55
C ILE A 88 3.36 17.03 7.97
N LYS A 89 2.29 16.24 7.83
CA LYS A 89 0.99 16.73 7.36
C LYS A 89 0.45 17.83 8.27
N ALA A 90 0.43 17.62 9.59
CA ALA A 90 -0.07 18.62 10.54
C ALA A 90 0.71 19.95 10.47
N LYS A 91 2.02 19.89 10.18
CA LYS A 91 2.88 21.07 10.04
C LYS A 91 2.65 21.84 8.74
N TYR A 92 2.52 21.15 7.61
CA TYR A 92 2.53 21.77 6.28
C TYR A 92 1.15 21.86 5.61
N ASP A 93 0.18 21.06 6.05
CA ASP A 93 -1.21 21.07 5.62
C ASP A 93 -2.18 21.13 6.83
N PRO A 94 -2.04 22.13 7.72
CA PRO A 94 -2.87 22.23 8.92
C PRO A 94 -4.36 22.44 8.61
N GLY A 95 -4.68 23.05 7.46
CA GLY A 95 -6.05 23.23 6.98
C GLY A 95 -6.65 22.00 6.29
N ASN A 96 -5.89 20.91 6.20
CA ASN A 96 -6.30 19.67 5.53
C ASN A 96 -6.74 19.87 4.06
N VAL A 97 -6.18 20.87 3.39
CA VAL A 97 -6.52 21.23 2.01
C VAL A 97 -6.17 20.07 1.07
N MET A 98 -5.06 19.37 1.33
CA MET A 98 -4.64 18.26 0.48
C MET A 98 -5.55 17.03 0.59
N ALA A 99 -6.40 16.93 1.62
CA ALA A 99 -7.41 15.86 1.68
C ALA A 99 -8.58 16.06 0.70
N LEU A 100 -8.68 17.25 0.09
CA LEU A 100 -9.60 17.53 -1.01
C LEU A 100 -9.09 16.99 -2.35
N ALA A 101 -7.80 16.65 -2.44
CA ALA A 101 -7.22 15.96 -3.57
C ALA A 101 -7.35 14.44 -3.42
N GLY A 102 -7.03 13.69 -4.48
CA GLY A 102 -6.93 12.23 -4.41
C GLY A 102 -5.75 11.75 -3.56
N GLY A 103 -5.71 10.45 -3.29
CA GLY A 103 -4.63 9.80 -2.52
C GLY A 103 -5.02 9.44 -1.09
N TYR A 104 -4.01 9.05 -0.31
CA TYR A 104 -4.19 8.53 1.04
C TYR A 104 -4.46 9.63 2.08
N ARG A 105 -5.47 9.42 2.92
CA ARG A 105 -5.85 10.37 3.98
C ARG A 105 -5.08 10.08 5.27
N LEU A 106 -3.94 10.76 5.42
CA LEU A 106 -3.08 10.78 6.62
C LEU A 106 -3.68 11.57 7.79
#